data_AF-A0A661N812-F1
#
_entry.id   AF-A0A661N812-F1
#
_cell.length_a   1.000
_cell.length_b   1.000
_cell.length_c   1.000
_cell.angle_alpha   90.00
_cell.angle_beta   90.00
_cell.angle_gamma   90.00
#
_symmetry.space_group_name_H-M   'P 1'
#
loop_
_entity.id
_entity.type
_entity.pdbx_description
1 polymer ?
#
loop_
_entity_poly.entity_id
_entity_poly.type
_entity_poly.pdbx_seq_one_letter_code
_entity_poly.pdbx_strand_id
1 'polypeptide(L)'
;MERKPQHTYLDPLDAIWLTVADRIGFRVTRSAEVYASTDGKGVMTIGASSTLDTDDCLAQMVLHELCHSLIEGAESFGVPDFGLDNESERHVVREHACLRLQAWLTRKYGLRAVLAPTTDFRSYYDELPEDSLADEGDPATRAAKLGAARSEEAPWAPHLWEGLEATAKVFEVASELGASDPGAVNPPIWSELKR
;
A
#
# COMPACT_ATOMS: atom_id res chain seq x y z
N MET A 1 36.97 -23.92 -3.93
CA MET A 1 35.93 -24.13 -2.90
C MET A 1 34.89 -23.06 -3.13
N GLU A 2 33.64 -23.43 -3.41
CA GLU A 2 32.58 -22.47 -3.74
C GLU A 2 32.06 -21.81 -2.45
N ARG A 3 31.93 -20.48 -2.46
CA ARG A 3 31.43 -19.73 -1.31
C ARG A 3 29.95 -20.07 -1.12
N LYS A 4 29.55 -20.47 0.10
CA LYS A 4 28.14 -20.63 0.47
C LYS A 4 27.61 -19.33 1.09
N PRO A 5 26.56 -18.70 0.54
CA PRO A 5 25.95 -17.52 1.14
C PRO A 5 25.30 -17.87 2.50
N GLN A 6 25.46 -16.99 3.50
CA GLN A 6 24.86 -17.13 4.83
C GLN A 6 23.67 -16.20 5.04
N HIS A 7 23.49 -15.21 4.16
CA HIS A 7 22.44 -14.20 4.22
C HIS A 7 21.90 -13.95 2.82
N THR A 8 20.62 -13.60 2.77
CA THR A 8 19.94 -13.11 1.58
C THR A 8 19.66 -11.63 1.78
N TYR A 9 19.94 -10.81 0.77
CA TYR A 9 19.51 -9.42 0.79
C TYR A 9 17.99 -9.37 0.70
N LEU A 10 17.38 -8.61 1.59
CA LEU A 10 15.97 -8.26 1.53
C LEU A 10 15.91 -6.73 1.52
N ASP A 11 15.14 -6.18 0.60
CA ASP A 11 14.94 -4.73 0.56
C ASP A 11 14.34 -4.26 1.91
N PRO A 12 14.91 -3.24 2.57
CA PRO A 12 14.41 -2.79 3.87
C PRO A 12 12.94 -2.37 3.86
N LEU A 13 12.47 -1.77 2.76
CA LEU A 13 11.08 -1.36 2.62
C LEU A 13 10.17 -2.58 2.47
N ASP A 14 10.57 -3.56 1.67
CA ASP A 14 9.88 -4.85 1.58
C ASP A 14 9.81 -5.53 2.95
N ALA A 15 10.92 -5.58 3.69
CA ALA A 15 10.98 -6.19 5.02
C ALA A 15 9.98 -5.58 6.01
N ILE A 16 9.84 -4.25 5.98
CA ILE A 16 8.86 -3.52 6.80
C ILE A 16 7.44 -3.99 6.47
N TRP A 17 7.05 -3.95 5.20
CA TRP A 17 5.67 -4.22 4.81
C TRP A 17 5.29 -5.70 4.86
N LEU A 18 6.24 -6.60 4.62
CA LEU A 18 6.07 -8.03 4.89
C LEU A 18 5.80 -8.28 6.39
N THR A 19 6.52 -7.58 7.28
CA THR A 19 6.33 -7.69 8.73
C THR A 19 4.99 -7.10 9.17
N VAL A 20 4.60 -5.96 8.60
CA VAL A 20 3.30 -5.31 8.88
C VAL A 20 2.16 -6.25 8.48
N ALA A 21 2.19 -6.78 7.26
CA ALA A 21 1.19 -7.73 6.78
C ALA A 21 1.09 -8.97 7.69
N ASP A 22 2.23 -9.58 8.05
CA ASP A 22 2.27 -10.76 8.91
C ASP A 22 1.63 -10.50 10.28
N ARG A 23 1.97 -9.36 10.90
CA ARG A 23 1.40 -8.96 12.21
C ARG A 23 -0.10 -8.69 12.16
N ILE A 24 -0.61 -8.20 11.03
CA ILE A 24 -2.05 -7.96 10.81
C ILE A 24 -2.78 -9.28 10.52
N GLY A 25 -2.08 -10.30 10.03
CA GLY A 25 -2.62 -11.65 9.80
C GLY A 25 -2.50 -12.15 8.35
N PHE A 26 -1.69 -11.49 7.52
CA PHE A 26 -1.46 -11.88 6.13
C PHE A 26 -0.02 -12.33 5.90
N ARG A 27 0.13 -13.54 5.36
CA ARG A 27 1.37 -13.96 4.73
C ARG A 27 1.37 -13.51 3.27
N VAL A 28 2.36 -12.69 2.90
CA VAL A 28 2.49 -12.20 1.53
C VAL A 28 3.27 -13.20 0.66
N THR A 29 2.78 -13.47 -0.54
CA THR A 29 3.46 -14.27 -1.57
C THR A 29 3.52 -13.52 -2.89
N ARG A 30 4.50 -13.85 -3.74
CA ARG A 30 4.66 -13.26 -5.08
C ARG A 30 4.25 -14.24 -6.16
N SER A 31 3.47 -13.79 -7.15
CA SER A 31 3.04 -14.63 -8.29
C SER A 31 2.97 -13.80 -9.57
N ALA A 32 3.25 -14.40 -10.73
CA ALA A 32 3.04 -13.75 -12.03
C ALA A 32 1.60 -13.90 -12.56
N GLU A 33 0.71 -14.56 -11.81
CA GLU A 33 -0.64 -14.92 -12.27
C GLU A 33 -1.72 -13.91 -11.86
N VAL A 34 -1.43 -13.03 -10.90
CA VAL A 34 -2.37 -12.03 -10.37
C VAL A 34 -1.66 -10.71 -10.16
N TYR A 35 -2.40 -9.61 -10.19
CA TYR A 35 -1.87 -8.28 -9.84
C TYR A 35 -1.86 -8.08 -8.32
N ALA A 36 -3.01 -8.30 -7.67
CA ALA A 36 -3.15 -8.48 -6.24
C ALA A 36 -4.38 -9.37 -5.96
N SER A 37 -4.33 -10.19 -4.91
CA SER A 37 -5.47 -10.99 -4.46
C SER A 37 -5.27 -11.48 -3.03
N THR A 38 -6.36 -11.70 -2.29
CA THR A 38 -6.34 -12.44 -1.03
C THR A 38 -7.22 -13.69 -1.09
N ASP A 39 -6.77 -14.78 -0.48
CA ASP A 39 -7.48 -16.07 -0.56
C ASP A 39 -8.56 -16.27 0.52
N GLY A 40 -8.78 -15.27 1.37
CA GLY A 40 -9.66 -15.36 2.55
C GLY A 40 -9.16 -16.32 3.65
N LYS A 41 -7.89 -16.76 3.57
CA LYS A 41 -7.27 -17.72 4.51
C LYS A 41 -5.91 -17.21 5.03
N GLY A 42 -5.67 -15.91 4.93
CA GLY A 42 -4.47 -15.26 5.42
C GLY A 42 -3.31 -15.27 4.43
N VAL A 43 -3.54 -15.51 3.13
CA VAL A 43 -2.53 -15.29 2.08
C VAL A 43 -2.91 -14.10 1.23
N MET A 44 -1.98 -13.15 1.11
CA MET A 44 -2.04 -12.02 0.18
C MET A 44 -1.04 -12.29 -0.95
N THR A 45 -1.53 -12.48 -2.16
CA THR A 45 -0.68 -12.69 -3.34
C THR A 45 -0.53 -11.39 -4.09
N ILE A 46 0.70 -10.89 -4.23
CA ILE A 46 1.03 -9.70 -5.00
C ILE A 46 1.77 -10.10 -6.28
N GLY A 47 1.50 -9.40 -7.37
CA GLY A 47 2.16 -9.59 -8.67
C GLY A 47 3.67 -9.62 -8.57
N ALA A 48 4.35 -10.50 -9.30
CA ALA A 48 5.81 -10.49 -9.41
C ALA A 48 6.30 -9.16 -10.02
N SER A 49 7.55 -8.77 -9.79
CA SER A 49 8.07 -7.50 -10.33
C SER A 49 7.95 -7.38 -11.85
N SER A 50 7.87 -8.50 -12.57
CA SER A 50 7.65 -8.52 -14.02
C SER A 50 6.21 -8.26 -14.47
N THR A 51 5.25 -8.24 -13.54
CA THR A 51 3.82 -8.04 -13.83
C THR A 51 3.24 -6.78 -13.21
N LEU A 52 4.03 -6.06 -12.41
CA LEU A 52 3.67 -4.77 -11.84
C LEU A 52 4.18 -3.63 -12.73
N ASP A 53 3.62 -2.44 -12.54
CA ASP A 53 4.08 -1.24 -13.24
C ASP A 53 5.48 -0.86 -12.78
N THR A 54 6.20 -0.09 -13.60
CA THR A 54 7.63 0.18 -13.35
C THR A 54 7.86 1.02 -12.09
N ASP A 55 6.85 1.76 -11.65
CA ASP A 55 6.83 2.56 -10.43
C ASP A 55 6.10 1.89 -9.26
N ASP A 56 5.76 0.61 -9.38
CA ASP A 56 5.27 -0.21 -8.27
C ASP A 56 6.40 -0.80 -7.42
N CYS A 57 6.22 -0.73 -6.10
CA CYS A 57 6.95 -1.52 -5.13
C CYS A 57 6.01 -2.38 -4.28
N LEU A 58 6.57 -3.40 -3.62
CA LEU A 58 5.80 -4.29 -2.76
C LEU A 58 5.07 -3.52 -1.64
N ALA A 59 5.70 -2.49 -1.09
CA ALA A 59 5.13 -1.69 -0.02
C ALA A 59 3.86 -0.95 -0.43
N GLN A 60 3.85 -0.32 -1.62
CA GLN A 60 2.66 0.30 -2.21
C GLN A 60 1.52 -0.71 -2.31
N MET A 61 1.82 -1.88 -2.89
CA MET A 61 0.82 -2.93 -3.10
C MET A 61 0.25 -3.47 -1.78
N VAL A 62 1.10 -3.75 -0.79
CA VAL A 62 0.64 -4.23 0.52
C VAL A 62 -0.20 -3.17 1.24
N LEU A 63 0.22 -1.90 1.22
CA LEU A 63 -0.57 -0.82 1.82
C LEU A 63 -1.96 -0.72 1.15
N HIS A 64 -2.01 -0.80 -0.17
CA HIS A 64 -3.25 -0.73 -0.93
C HIS A 64 -4.23 -1.85 -0.54
N GLU A 65 -3.76 -3.10 -0.51
CA GLU A 65 -4.58 -4.24 -0.06
C GLU A 65 -5.03 -4.11 1.41
N LEU A 66 -4.18 -3.57 2.28
CA LEU A 66 -4.57 -3.28 3.66
C LEU A 66 -5.64 -2.17 3.73
N CYS A 67 -5.59 -1.18 2.83
CA CYS A 67 -6.65 -0.18 2.72
C CYS A 67 -7.98 -0.81 2.29
N HIS A 68 -7.99 -1.75 1.34
CA HIS A 68 -9.20 -2.52 1.02
C HIS A 68 -9.75 -3.26 2.25
N SER A 69 -8.88 -3.93 3.00
CA SER A 69 -9.30 -4.63 4.21
C SER A 69 -9.91 -3.67 5.26
N LEU A 70 -9.42 -2.43 5.37
CA LEU A 70 -9.98 -1.39 6.23
C LEU A 70 -11.34 -0.90 5.75
N ILE A 71 -11.53 -0.75 4.44
CA ILE A 71 -12.81 -0.35 3.84
C ILE A 71 -13.88 -1.41 4.08
N GLU A 72 -13.54 -2.69 3.93
CA GLU A 72 -14.50 -3.78 4.09
C GLU A 72 -14.67 -4.19 5.57
N GLY A 73 -13.62 -4.14 6.37
CA GLY A 73 -13.64 -4.47 7.80
C GLY A 73 -12.99 -5.82 8.11
N ALA A 74 -12.74 -6.08 9.40
CA ALA A 74 -11.99 -7.26 9.84
C ALA A 74 -12.74 -8.57 9.55
N GLU A 75 -14.07 -8.50 9.47
CA GLU A 75 -14.94 -9.60 9.06
C GLU A 75 -14.66 -10.09 7.63
N SER A 76 -14.06 -9.25 6.78
CA SER A 76 -13.75 -9.58 5.39
C SER A 76 -12.50 -10.46 5.23
N PHE A 77 -11.67 -10.62 6.27
CA PHE A 77 -10.41 -11.39 6.18
C PHE A 77 -10.63 -12.86 5.84
N GLY A 78 -11.82 -13.40 6.16
CA GLY A 78 -12.23 -14.76 5.85
C GLY A 78 -12.82 -14.94 4.44
N VAL A 79 -12.85 -13.88 3.63
CA VAL A 79 -13.48 -13.83 2.31
C VAL A 79 -12.42 -13.54 1.26
N PRO A 80 -12.35 -14.30 0.15
CA PRO A 80 -11.45 -14.00 -0.95
C PRO A 80 -11.64 -12.56 -1.44
N ASP A 81 -10.53 -11.86 -1.66
CA ASP A 81 -10.47 -10.46 -2.10
C ASP A 81 -11.35 -9.53 -1.26
N PHE A 82 -11.50 -9.83 0.03
CA PHE A 82 -12.38 -9.12 0.98
C PHE A 82 -13.86 -9.10 0.58
N GLY A 83 -14.27 -9.91 -0.40
CA GLY A 83 -15.61 -9.90 -1.00
C GLY A 83 -15.80 -8.83 -2.08
N LEU A 84 -14.72 -8.22 -2.58
CA LEU A 84 -14.75 -7.31 -3.71
C LEU A 84 -14.93 -8.07 -5.03
N ASP A 85 -15.77 -7.55 -5.92
CA ASP A 85 -15.95 -8.06 -7.28
C ASP A 85 -15.19 -7.17 -8.27
N ASN A 86 -14.10 -7.69 -8.82
CA ASN A 86 -13.22 -7.00 -9.76
C ASN A 86 -13.76 -7.02 -11.21
N GLU A 87 -14.89 -7.67 -11.47
CA GLU A 87 -15.46 -7.82 -12.82
C GLU A 87 -16.59 -6.81 -13.11
N SER A 88 -16.98 -5.98 -12.14
CA SER A 88 -18.06 -5.00 -12.32
C SER A 88 -17.75 -3.61 -11.77
N GLU A 89 -18.38 -2.59 -12.38
CA GLU A 89 -18.29 -1.18 -11.93
C GLU A 89 -18.86 -0.95 -10.51
N ARG A 90 -19.45 -1.98 -9.89
CA ARG A 90 -20.03 -1.92 -8.54
C ARG A 90 -18.99 -1.58 -7.47
N HIS A 91 -17.71 -1.84 -7.74
CA HIS A 91 -16.61 -1.64 -6.79
C HIS A 91 -15.80 -0.35 -7.00
N VAL A 92 -16.12 0.47 -8.02
CA VAL A 92 -15.43 1.76 -8.26
C VAL A 92 -15.50 2.69 -7.03
N VAL A 93 -16.64 2.72 -6.33
CA VAL A 93 -16.79 3.52 -5.10
C VAL A 93 -15.91 2.98 -3.97
N ARG A 94 -15.71 1.66 -3.90
CA ARG A 94 -14.85 1.01 -2.89
C ARG A 94 -13.39 1.27 -3.19
N GLU A 95 -13.01 1.21 -4.46
CA GLU A 95 -11.69 1.60 -4.95
C GLU A 95 -11.39 3.07 -4.60
N HIS A 96 -12.28 3.99 -4.95
CA HIS A 96 -12.14 5.39 -4.57
C HIS A 96 -12.03 5.61 -3.05
N ALA A 97 -12.76 4.81 -2.26
CA ALA A 97 -12.66 4.88 -0.80
C ALA A 97 -11.29 4.39 -0.31
N CYS A 98 -10.78 3.29 -0.88
CA CYS A 98 -9.44 2.76 -0.63
C CYS A 98 -8.38 3.84 -0.91
N LEU A 99 -8.46 4.49 -2.08
CA LEU A 99 -7.55 5.55 -2.50
C LEU A 99 -7.61 6.79 -1.61
N ARG A 100 -8.80 7.24 -1.22
CA ARG A 100 -8.97 8.34 -0.26
C ARG A 100 -8.36 8.01 1.09
N LEU A 101 -8.56 6.79 1.58
CA LEU A 101 -7.98 6.31 2.83
C LEU A 101 -6.46 6.22 2.75
N GLN A 102 -5.91 5.66 1.68
CA GLN A 102 -4.47 5.58 1.44
C GLN A 102 -3.82 6.97 1.42
N ALA A 103 -4.44 7.95 0.74
CA ALA A 103 -3.99 9.35 0.77
C ALA A 103 -4.05 9.96 2.18
N TRP A 104 -5.07 9.63 2.97
CA TRP A 104 -5.22 10.12 4.34
C TRP A 104 -4.17 9.53 5.29
N LEU A 105 -3.98 8.21 5.26
CA LEU A 105 -3.01 7.48 6.10
C LEU A 105 -1.58 7.97 5.87
N THR A 106 -1.22 8.17 4.60
CA THR A 106 0.14 8.57 4.19
C THR A 106 0.42 10.05 4.44
N ARG A 107 -0.62 10.91 4.51
CA ARG A 107 -0.48 12.36 4.71
C ARG A 107 0.35 12.72 5.94
N LYS A 108 0.10 12.07 7.08
CA LYS A 108 0.78 12.36 8.36
C LYS A 108 2.31 12.27 8.25
N TYR A 109 2.80 11.43 7.35
CA TYR A 109 4.22 11.13 7.17
C TYR A 109 4.79 11.69 5.85
N GLY A 110 4.02 12.49 5.12
CA GLY A 110 4.44 13.03 3.82
C GLY A 110 4.60 11.97 2.72
N LEU A 111 4.04 10.77 2.91
CA LEU A 111 4.25 9.61 2.04
C LEU A 111 3.31 9.53 0.84
N ARG A 112 2.44 10.53 0.63
CA ARG A 112 1.35 10.45 -0.35
C ARG A 112 1.83 10.21 -1.78
N ALA A 113 2.87 10.91 -2.23
CA ALA A 113 3.44 10.67 -3.56
C ALA A 113 4.23 9.36 -3.62
N VAL A 114 4.90 9.01 -2.52
CA VAL A 114 5.82 7.87 -2.47
C VAL A 114 5.10 6.53 -2.41
N LEU A 115 3.94 6.50 -1.77
CA LEU A 115 3.10 5.32 -1.68
C LEU A 115 1.80 5.53 -2.48
N ALA A 116 1.85 6.32 -3.55
CA ALA A 116 0.71 6.46 -4.47
C ALA A 116 0.44 5.11 -5.17
N PRO A 117 -0.83 4.78 -5.47
CA PRO A 117 -1.14 3.67 -6.38
C PRO A 117 -0.61 4.00 -7.79
N THR A 118 -0.38 2.98 -8.61
CA THR A 118 0.07 3.13 -10.01
C THR A 118 -0.99 2.71 -11.02
N THR A 119 -2.11 2.17 -10.54
CA THR A 119 -3.22 1.63 -11.33
C THR A 119 -3.91 2.68 -12.20
N ASP A 120 -4.88 2.26 -13.02
CA ASP A 120 -5.72 3.14 -13.84
C ASP A 120 -6.40 4.29 -13.05
N PHE A 121 -6.49 4.17 -11.73
CA PHE A 121 -7.03 5.18 -10.83
C PHE A 121 -6.00 6.19 -10.31
N ARG A 122 -4.76 6.17 -10.81
CA ARG A 122 -3.73 7.16 -10.46
C ARG A 122 -4.20 8.59 -10.69
N SER A 123 -4.89 8.84 -11.80
CA SER A 123 -5.46 10.16 -12.11
C SER A 123 -6.42 10.64 -11.02
N TYR A 124 -7.32 9.77 -10.55
CA TYR A 124 -8.22 10.05 -9.44
C TYR A 124 -7.44 10.36 -8.15
N TYR A 125 -6.42 9.56 -7.83
CA TYR A 125 -5.62 9.74 -6.62
C TYR A 125 -4.86 11.07 -6.60
N ASP A 126 -4.28 11.46 -7.73
CA ASP A 126 -3.53 12.71 -7.89
C ASP A 126 -4.45 13.94 -7.77
N GLU A 127 -5.70 13.82 -8.21
CA GLU A 127 -6.71 14.88 -8.10
C GLU A 127 -7.28 15.06 -6.68
N LEU A 128 -7.05 14.12 -5.75
CA LEU A 128 -7.59 14.23 -4.40
C LEU A 128 -7.06 15.50 -3.69
N PRO A 129 -7.91 16.23 -2.95
CA PRO A 129 -7.45 17.35 -2.12
C PRO A 129 -6.48 16.90 -1.03
N GLU A 130 -5.78 17.84 -0.40
CA GLU A 130 -4.84 17.52 0.69
C GLU A 130 -5.54 16.79 1.85
N ASP A 131 -6.75 17.24 2.20
CA ASP A 131 -7.66 16.47 3.05
C ASP A 131 -8.58 15.60 2.18
N SER A 132 -8.13 14.39 1.88
CA SER A 132 -8.86 13.43 1.03
C SER A 132 -10.21 12.97 1.61
N LEU A 133 -10.52 13.32 2.86
CA LEU A 133 -11.77 12.98 3.55
C LEU A 133 -12.74 14.17 3.70
N ALA A 134 -12.43 15.32 3.11
CA ALA A 134 -13.22 16.55 3.28
C ALA A 134 -14.56 16.56 2.51
N ASP A 135 -14.69 15.78 1.43
CA ASP A 135 -15.90 15.79 0.59
C ASP A 135 -17.01 14.90 1.15
N GLU A 136 -17.87 15.46 2.00
CA GLU A 136 -19.02 14.77 2.60
C GLU A 136 -20.07 14.28 1.58
N GLY A 137 -20.06 14.84 0.36
CA GLY A 137 -21.01 14.51 -0.70
C GLY A 137 -20.68 13.19 -1.42
N ASP A 138 -19.39 12.83 -1.48
CA ASP A 138 -18.92 11.62 -2.14
C ASP A 138 -19.19 10.36 -1.26
N PRO A 139 -19.91 9.34 -1.76
CA PRO A 139 -20.08 8.06 -1.07
C PRO A 139 -18.75 7.40 -0.64
N ALA A 140 -17.68 7.55 -1.41
CA ALA A 140 -16.36 7.01 -1.10
C ALA A 140 -15.78 7.62 0.18
N THR A 141 -16.02 8.91 0.44
CA THR A 141 -15.55 9.59 1.66
C THR A 141 -16.11 8.96 2.92
N ARG A 142 -17.39 8.57 2.92
CA ARG A 142 -18.00 7.93 4.10
C ARG A 142 -17.34 6.59 4.41
N ALA A 143 -17.08 5.77 3.40
CA ALA A 143 -16.39 4.49 3.56
C ALA A 143 -14.93 4.69 4.01
N ALA A 144 -14.22 5.66 3.42
CA ALA A 144 -12.85 5.99 3.81
C ALA A 144 -12.75 6.47 5.26
N LYS A 145 -13.71 7.25 5.77
CA LYS A 145 -13.76 7.66 7.18
C LYS A 145 -13.98 6.49 8.13
N LEU A 146 -14.79 5.50 7.75
CA LEU A 146 -14.94 4.26 8.52
C LEU A 146 -13.63 3.46 8.54
N GLY A 147 -12.95 3.35 7.40
CA GLY A 147 -11.62 2.74 7.32
C GLY A 147 -10.57 3.48 8.17
N ALA A 148 -10.61 4.82 8.19
CA ALA A 148 -9.73 5.62 9.04
C ALA A 148 -9.97 5.35 10.53
N ALA A 149 -11.23 5.24 10.96
CA ALA A 149 -11.54 4.85 12.34
C ALA A 149 -11.03 3.44 12.68
N ARG A 150 -11.23 2.47 11.77
CA ARG A 150 -10.74 1.09 11.93
C ARG A 150 -9.22 0.99 12.00
N SER A 151 -8.48 1.91 11.38
CA SER A 151 -7.01 1.93 11.41
C SER A 151 -6.43 2.12 12.82
N GLU A 152 -7.25 2.58 13.78
CA GLU A 152 -6.91 2.74 15.19
C GLU A 152 -7.26 1.50 16.04
N GLU A 153 -7.83 0.46 15.44
CA GLU A 153 -8.31 -0.74 16.10
C GLU A 153 -7.54 -1.99 15.64
N ALA A 154 -7.61 -3.05 16.44
CA ALA A 154 -7.11 -4.36 16.03
C ALA A 154 -7.93 -4.90 14.84
N PRO A 155 -7.32 -5.63 13.89
CA PRO A 155 -5.93 -6.11 13.89
C PRO A 155 -4.91 -5.14 13.26
N TRP A 156 -5.33 -3.98 12.74
CA TRP A 156 -4.42 -3.07 12.02
C TRP A 156 -3.51 -2.26 12.95
N ALA A 157 -4.07 -1.69 14.02
CA ALA A 157 -3.28 -0.99 15.03
C ALA A 157 -2.55 -1.98 15.94
N PRO A 158 -1.29 -1.69 16.34
CA PRO A 158 -0.49 -0.51 15.99
C PRO A 158 0.30 -0.67 14.68
N HIS A 159 0.27 -1.86 14.08
CA HIS A 159 1.23 -2.32 13.08
C HIS A 159 1.24 -1.48 11.80
N LEU A 160 0.07 -1.05 11.32
CA LEU A 160 -0.04 -0.17 10.16
C LEU A 160 0.70 1.15 10.36
N TRP A 161 0.52 1.77 11.54
CA TRP A 161 1.16 3.04 11.87
C TRP A 161 2.67 2.93 12.05
N GLU A 162 3.13 1.84 12.69
CA GLU A 162 4.56 1.53 12.79
C GLU A 162 5.20 1.36 11.41
N GLY A 163 4.48 0.70 10.48
CA GLY A 163 4.91 0.54 9.09
C GLY A 163 5.08 1.86 8.35
N LEU A 164 4.08 2.74 8.44
CA LEU A 164 4.12 4.07 7.84
C LEU A 164 5.25 4.93 8.42
N GLU A 165 5.42 4.93 9.74
CA GLU A 165 6.49 5.68 10.39
C GLU A 165 7.89 5.16 9.98
N ALA A 166 8.08 3.84 9.96
CA ALA A 166 9.35 3.24 9.53
C ALA A 166 9.65 3.55 8.06
N THR A 167 8.63 3.52 7.21
CA THR A 167 8.73 3.87 5.79
C THR A 167 9.18 5.33 5.61
N ALA A 168 8.61 6.26 6.37
CA ALA A 168 9.02 7.67 6.35
C ALA A 168 10.51 7.84 6.67
N LYS A 169 11.02 7.15 7.71
CA LYS A 169 12.43 7.22 8.09
C LYS A 169 13.37 6.71 6.99
N VAL A 170 12.98 5.65 6.28
CA VAL A 170 13.78 5.11 5.15
C VAL A 170 13.88 6.15 4.04
N PHE A 171 12.75 6.74 3.65
CA PHE A 171 12.75 7.69 2.55
C PHE A 171 13.35 9.05 2.90
N GLU A 172 13.23 9.49 4.15
CA GLU A 172 13.91 10.68 4.66
C GLU A 172 15.43 10.54 4.45
N VAL A 173 16.02 9.43 4.93
CA VAL A 173 17.46 9.16 4.76
C VAL A 173 17.86 9.05 3.28
N ALA A 174 17.06 8.38 2.46
CA ALA A 174 17.33 8.24 1.03
C ALA A 174 17.30 9.60 0.32
N SER A 175 16.34 10.46 0.66
CA SER A 175 16.19 11.81 0.12
C SER A 175 17.31 12.74 0.57
N GLU A 176 17.69 12.71 1.85
CA GLU A 176 18.79 13.51 2.39
C GLU A 176 20.14 13.19 1.73
N LEU A 177 20.41 11.91 1.48
CA LEU A 177 21.61 11.46 0.78
C LEU A 177 21.59 11.79 -0.72
N GLY A 178 20.43 12.11 -1.28
CA GLY A 178 20.24 12.19 -2.73
C GLY A 178 20.44 10.83 -3.40
N ALA A 179 20.06 9.75 -2.71
CA ALA A 179 20.20 8.39 -3.22
C ALA A 179 19.47 8.27 -4.57
N SER A 180 20.20 7.79 -5.57
CA SER A 180 19.70 7.63 -6.94
C SER A 180 20.49 6.53 -7.64
N ASP A 181 19.89 5.95 -8.68
CA ASP A 181 20.61 5.12 -9.64
C ASP A 181 21.05 6.03 -10.81
N PRO A 182 22.36 6.27 -11.00
CA PRO A 182 22.84 7.10 -12.11
C PRO A 182 22.50 6.55 -13.50
N GLY A 183 22.14 5.27 -13.60
CA GLY A 183 21.70 4.62 -14.84
C GLY A 183 20.19 4.66 -15.08
N ALA A 184 19.39 5.11 -14.11
CA ALA A 184 17.94 5.14 -14.25
C ALA A 184 17.48 6.28 -15.17
N VAL A 185 16.46 5.99 -15.99
CA VAL A 185 15.83 6.97 -16.89
C VAL A 185 14.97 7.97 -16.10
N ASN A 186 14.28 7.47 -15.08
CA ASN A 186 13.39 8.24 -14.22
C ASN A 186 14.04 8.45 -12.84
N PRO A 187 13.75 9.57 -12.16
CA PRO A 187 14.21 9.75 -10.80
C PRO A 187 13.54 8.72 -9.86
N PRO A 188 14.18 8.39 -8.73
CA PRO A 188 13.59 7.46 -7.78
C PRO A 188 12.40 8.10 -7.07
N ILE A 189 11.42 7.30 -6.66
CA ILE A 189 10.13 7.77 -6.14
C ILE A 189 10.23 8.71 -4.91
N TRP A 190 11.29 8.61 -4.11
CA TRP A 190 11.55 9.50 -2.97
C TRP A 190 12.09 10.88 -3.35
N SER A 191 12.40 11.14 -4.62
CA SER A 191 12.77 12.49 -5.10
C SER A 191 11.59 13.47 -5.01
N GLU A 192 10.37 12.95 -4.97
CA GLU A 192 9.13 13.73 -4.87
C GLU A 192 8.80 14.17 -3.43
N LEU A 193 9.57 13.72 -2.43
CA LEU A 193 9.42 14.19 -1.06
C LEU A 193 9.74 15.68 -0.98
N LYS A 194 8.70 16.51 -0.84
CA LYS A 194 8.84 17.92 -0.51
C LYS A 194 9.43 18.04 0.89
N ARG A 195 10.57 18.72 1.00
CA ARG A 195 11.17 19.12 2.27
C ARG A 195 10.32 20.13 3.02
#